data_AF-A0A9D8RCF4-F1
#
_entry.id   AF-A0A9D8RCF4-F1
#
_cell.length_a   1.000
_cell.length_b   1.000
_cell.length_c   1.000
_cell.angle_alpha   90.00
_cell.angle_beta   90.00
_cell.angle_gamma   90.00
#
_symmetry.space_group_name_H-M   'P 1'
#
loop_
_entity.id
_entity.type
_entity.pdbx_description
1 polymer ?
#
loop_
_entity_poly.entity_id
_entity_poly.type
_entity_poly.pdbx_seq_one_letter_code
_entity_poly.pdbx_strand_id
1 'polypeptide(L)' 'MKRIAIQGLLGSFHDIAAHQYFKDEQIQLICCSTFEQVFENIKRDPNAIGMMTIENTIAGSLLHNYELLQQSGTTVVG' A
#
# COMPACT_ATOMS: atom_id res chain seq x y z
N MET A 1 9.15 14.45 -1.29
CA MET A 1 9.39 13.01 -1.08
C MET A 1 8.09 12.37 -0.66
N LYS A 2 7.57 11.41 -1.42
CA LYS A 2 6.32 10.72 -1.09
C LYS A 2 6.58 9.59 -0.11
N ARG A 3 5.71 9.41 0.88
CA ARG A 3 5.80 8.32 1.85
C ARG A 3 4.80 7.24 1.44
N ILE A 4 5.29 6.06 1.11
CA ILE A 4 4.46 4.97 0.60
C ILE A 4 4.46 3.82 1.62
N ALA A 5 3.32 3.57 2.24
CA ALA A 5 3.13 2.42 3.11
C ALA A 5 2.83 1.17 2.28
N ILE A 6 3.62 0.12 2.48
CA ILE A 6 3.49 -1.16 1.78
C ILE A 6 3.49 -2.31 2.78
N GLN A 7 2.78 -3.38 2.45
CA GLN A 7 2.95 -4.65 3.16
C GLN A 7 4.18 -5.37 2.60
N GLY A 8 5.10 -5.80 3.47
CA GLY A 8 6.35 -6.45 3.10
C GLY A 8 7.59 -5.61 3.40
N LEU A 9 8.70 -6.00 2.79
CA LEU A 9 10.03 -5.41 2.99
C LEU A 9 10.60 -4.91 1.66
N LEU A 10 11.79 -4.31 1.72
CA LEU A 10 12.60 -3.99 0.54
C LEU A 10 12.81 -5.23 -0.33
N GLY A 11 12.67 -5.08 -1.65
CA GLY A 11 12.72 -6.14 -2.66
C GLY A 11 11.40 -6.91 -2.84
N SER A 12 10.35 -6.62 -2.07
CA SER A 12 9.03 -7.24 -2.26
C SER A 12 8.35 -6.78 -3.57
N PHE A 13 7.33 -7.50 -4.01
CA PHE A 13 6.53 -7.06 -5.16
C PHE A 13 5.87 -5.69 -4.94
N HIS A 14 5.48 -5.36 -3.71
CA HIS A 14 4.93 -4.03 -3.41
C HIS A 14 5.99 -2.93 -3.43
N ASP A 15 7.24 -3.23 -3.03
CA ASP A 15 8.37 -2.32 -3.20
C ASP A 15 8.60 -2.01 -4.70
N ILE A 16 8.73 -3.07 -5.51
CA ILE A 16 8.91 -2.93 -6.96
C ILE A 16 7.75 -2.14 -7.59
N ALA A 17 6.50 -2.43 -7.20
CA ALA A 17 5.33 -1.71 -7.67
C ALA A 17 5.36 -0.22 -7.28
N ALA A 18 5.78 0.10 -6.05
CA ALA A 18 5.87 1.48 -5.58
C ALA A 18 6.91 2.27 -6.37
N HIS A 19 8.10 1.72 -6.58
CA HIS A 19 9.14 2.36 -7.39
C HIS A 19 8.76 2.44 -8.87
N GLN A 20 8.01 1.47 -9.42
CA GLN A 20 7.55 1.53 -10.81
C GLN A 20 6.47 2.60 -11.00
N TYR A 21 5.50 2.67 -10.09
CA TYR A 21 4.39 3.63 -10.18
C TYR A 21 4.88 5.07 -9.97
N PHE A 22 5.78 5.29 -9.02
CA PHE A 22 6.36 6.59 -8.70
C PHE A 22 7.76 6.80 -9.28
N LYS A 23 8.05 6.24 -10.46
CA LYS A 23 9.40 6.20 -11.06
C LYS A 23 10.12 7.55 -11.20
N ASP A 24 9.36 8.63 -11.37
CA ASP A 24 9.87 9.99 -11.56
C ASP A 24 9.89 10.81 -10.25
N GLU A 25 9.60 10.16 -9.12
CA GLU A 25 9.49 10.78 -7.80
C GLU A 25 10.41 10.11 -6.77
N GLN A 26 10.93 10.90 -5.83
CA GLN A 26 11.58 10.33 -4.66
C GLN A 26 10.54 9.79 -3.68
N ILE A 27 10.60 8.49 -3.43
CA ILE A 27 9.76 7.81 -2.44
C ILE A 27 10.55 7.35 -1.22
N GLN A 28 9.88 7.30 -0.07
CA GLN A 28 10.33 6.65 1.15
C GLN A 28 9.29 5.58 1.51
N LEU A 29 9.74 4.34 1.66
CA LEU A 29 8.87 3.23 2.03
C LEU A 29 8.63 3.18 3.54
N ILE A 30 7.39 2.87 3.92
CA ILE A 30 6.99 2.49 5.27
C ILE A 30 6.61 1.01 5.20
N CYS A 31 7.59 0.15 5.51
CA CYS A 31 7.42 -1.30 5.48
C CYS A 31 6.54 -1.76 6.65
N CYS A 32 5.45 -2.46 6.32
CA CYS A 32 4.46 -2.96 7.25
C CYS A 32 4.41 -4.49 7.22
N SER A 33 4.20 -5.13 8.35
CA SER A 33 4.08 -6.60 8.41
C SER A 33 2.74 -7.10 7.88
N THR A 34 1.68 -6.29 8.02
CA THR A 34 0.31 -6.64 7.61
C THR A 34 -0.37 -5.50 6.84
N PHE A 35 -1.50 -5.78 6.18
CA PHE A 35 -2.27 -4.75 5.48
C PHE A 35 -2.95 -3.76 6.44
N GLU A 36 -3.37 -4.21 7.63
CA GLU A 36 -3.90 -3.35 8.69
C GLU A 36 -2.88 -2.28 9.07
N GLN A 37 -1.62 -2.66 9.21
CA GLN A 37 -0.55 -1.70 9.50
C GLN A 37 -0.36 -0.66 8.39
N VAL A 38 -0.62 -1.02 7.11
CA VAL A 38 -0.64 -0.04 6.02
C VAL A 38 -1.72 1.00 6.28
N PHE A 39 -2.95 0.56 6.58
CA PHE A 39 -4.08 1.44 6.89
C PHE A 39 -3.84 2.28 8.17
N GLU A 40 -3.26 1.70 9.21
CA GLU A 40 -2.89 2.41 10.44
C GLU A 40 -1.89 3.54 10.17
N ASN A 41 -0.88 3.29 9.32
CA ASN A 41 0.13 4.29 8.97
C ASN A 41 -0.46 5.46 8.18
N ILE A 42 -1.31 5.20 7.18
CA ILE A 42 -1.94 6.27 6.39
C ILE A 42 -3.00 7.04 7.19
N LYS A 43 -3.62 6.41 8.20
CA LYS A 43 -4.52 7.10 9.13
C LYS A 43 -3.74 8.02 10.09
N ARG A 44 -2.53 7.62 10.49
CA ARG A 44 -1.66 8.41 11.37
C ARG A 44 -0.98 9.57 10.64
N ASP A 45 -0.61 9.38 9.37
CA ASP A 45 0.01 10.42 8.54
C ASP A 45 -0.85 10.68 7.29
N PRO A 46 -1.65 11.77 7.27
CA PRO A 46 -2.48 12.15 6.13
C PRO A 46 -1.71 12.42 4.82
N ASN A 47 -0.38 12.58 4.88
CA ASN A 47 0.47 12.76 3.70
C ASN A 47 1.05 11.44 3.15
N ALA A 48 0.80 10.31 3.83
CA ALA A 48 1.25 9.00 3.38
C ALA A 48 0.23 8.37 2.41
N ILE A 49 0.73 7.63 1.42
CA ILE A 49 -0.06 6.87 0.46
C ILE A 49 0.08 5.39 0.78
N GLY A 50 -1.01 4.64 0.81
CA GLY A 50 -0.98 3.18 0.93
C GLY A 50 -0.94 2.54 -0.43
N MET A 51 -0.02 1.60 -0.66
CA MET A 51 0.00 0.74 -1.84
C MET A 51 -0.22 -0.71 -1.43
N MET A 52 -1.27 -1.31 -2.00
CA MET A 52 -1.78 -2.62 -1.61
C MET A 52 -2.35 -3.33 -2.83
N THR A 53 -2.08 -4.62 -2.95
CA THR A 53 -2.76 -5.49 -3.91
C THR A 53 -4.22 -5.72 -3.54
N ILE A 54 -5.11 -5.68 -4.53
CA ILE A 54 -6.54 -6.01 -4.39
C ILE A 54 -6.87 -7.39 -5.02
N GLU A 55 -6.07 -7.85 -5.98
CA GLU A 55 -6.27 -9.12 -6.70
C GLU A 55 -4.93 -9.72 -7.13
N ASN A 56 -4.79 -11.05 -7.06
CA ASN A 56 -3.60 -11.78 -7.51
C ASN A 56 -3.99 -12.90 -8.47
N THR A 57 -3.15 -13.19 -9.46
CA THR A 57 -3.41 -14.26 -10.46
C THR A 57 -3.47 -15.67 -9.86
N ILE A 58 -2.84 -15.90 -8.71
CA ILE A 58 -2.82 -17.22 -8.03
C ILE A 58 -3.99 -17.35 -7.05
N ALA A 59 -4.22 -16.33 -6.22
CA ALA A 59 -5.20 -16.38 -5.12
C ALA A 59 -6.57 -15.78 -5.50
N GLY A 60 -6.67 -15.13 -6.66
CA GLY A 60 -7.82 -14.33 -7.06
C GLY A 60 -7.94 -13.05 -6.22
N SER A 61 -9.17 -12.57 -6.09
CA SER A 61 -9.51 -11.38 -5.30
C SER A 61 -9.13 -11.56 -3.83
N LEU A 62 -8.45 -10.55 -3.27
CA LEU A 62 -8.12 -10.51 -1.85
C LEU A 62 -9.24 -9.84 -1.07
N LEU A 63 -10.29 -10.59 -0.74
CA LEU A 63 -11.50 -10.06 -0.06
C LEU A 63 -11.18 -9.31 1.24
N HIS A 64 -10.21 -9.79 2.02
CA HIS A 64 -9.73 -9.11 3.23
C HIS A 64 -9.26 -7.68 2.94
N ASN A 65 -8.55 -7.46 1.84
CA ASN A 65 -8.05 -6.14 1.45
C ASN A 65 -9.18 -5.22 0.98
N TYR A 66 -10.20 -5.78 0.31
CA TYR A 66 -11.42 -5.05 -0.02
C TYR A 66 -12.18 -4.59 1.22
N GLU A 67 -12.31 -5.45 2.23
CA GLU A 67 -12.98 -5.12 3.50
C GLU A 67 -12.25 -3.99 4.24
N LEU A 68 -10.91 -4.08 4.33
CA LEU A 68 -10.10 -3.01 4.92
C LEU A 68 -10.28 -1.68 4.17
N LEU A 69 -10.24 -1.70 2.83
CA LEU A 69 -10.46 -0.51 2.01
C LEU A 69 -11.84 0.10 2.27
N GLN A 70 -12.91 -0.71 2.26
CA GLN A 70 -14.28 -0.28 2.49
C GLN A 70 -14.45 0.38 3.87
N GLN A 71 -13.80 -0.17 4.90
CA GLN A 71 -13.91 0.32 6.28
C GLN A 71 -12.99 1.51 6.58
N SER A 72 -11.97 1.74 5.75
CA SER A 72 -10.92 2.72 6.03
C SER A 72 -11.35 4.19 5.93
N GLY A 73 -12.40 4.49 5.16
CA GLY A 73 -12.75 5.87 4.79
C GLY A 73 -11.70 6.57 3.92
N THR A 74 -10.76 5.82 3.33
CA THR A 74 -9.72 6.36 2.46
C THR A 74 -10.24 6.55 1.03
N THR A 75 -9.47 7.25 0.20
CA THR A 75 -9.78 7.47 -1.22
C THR A 75 -8.74 6.76 -2.08
N VAL A 76 -9.21 6.01 -3.09
CA VAL A 76 -8.34 5.42 -4.11
C VAL A 76 -7.92 6.50 -5.08
N VAL A 77 -6.61 6.66 -5.30
CA VAL A 77 -6.03 7.76 -6.09
C VAL A 77 -5.18 7.27 -7.27
N GLY A 78 -5.18 5.96 -7.56
CA GLY A 78 -4.31 5.35 -8.55
C GLY A 78 -4.43 3.84 -8.61
#